data_AF-A0A7X4CWQ7-F1
#
_entry.id   AF-A0A7X4CWQ7-F1
#
_cell.length_a   1.000
_cell.length_b   1.000
_cell.length_c   1.000
_cell.angle_alpha   90.00
_cell.angle_beta   90.00
_cell.angle_gamma   90.00
#
_symmetry.space_group_name_H-M   'P 1'
#
loop_
_entity.id
_entity.type
_entity.pdbx_description
1 polymer ?
#
loop_
_entity_poly.entity_id
_entity_poly.type
_entity_poly.pdbx_seq_one_letter_code
_entity_poly.pdbx_strand_id
1 'polypeptide(L)' 'MTGDELHEAHRKLGLSASRAARLFMVSSGRTVRRWWSGERDVPGPVIVLTRALVESPSVRRFFGVTIDEG' A
#
# COMPACT_ATOMS: atom_id res chain seq x y z
N MET A 1 -12.16 0.86 -0.54
CA MET A 1 -10.84 1.42 -0.85
C MET A 1 -10.76 1.53 -2.36
N THR A 2 -10.91 2.74 -2.88
CA THR A 2 -10.67 3.07 -4.29
C THR A 2 -9.16 3.13 -4.58
N GLY A 3 -8.79 3.29 -5.85
CA GLY A 3 -7.39 3.52 -6.25
C GLY A 3 -6.78 4.74 -5.56
N ASP A 4 -7.51 5.85 -5.55
CA ASP A 4 -7.06 7.10 -4.90
C ASP A 4 -6.90 6.94 -3.38
N GLU A 5 -7.85 6.28 -2.72
CA GLU A 5 -7.76 5.99 -1.28
C GLU A 5 -6.54 5.11 -0.96
N LEU A 6 -6.25 4.12 -1.81
CA LEU A 6 -5.07 3.27 -1.69
C LEU A 6 -3.78 4.07 -1.88
N HIS A 7 -3.75 4.96 -2.87
CA HIS A 7 -2.58 5.80 -3.14
C HIS A 7 -2.27 6.71 -1.96
N GLU A 8 -3.30 7.36 -1.41
CA GLU A 8 -3.16 8.24 -0.26
C GLU A 8 -2.72 7.47 1.00
N ALA A 9 -3.25 6.26 1.22
CA ALA A 9 -2.80 5.41 2.31
C ALA A 9 -1.33 5.01 2.17
N HIS A 10 -0.90 4.61 0.97
CA HIS A 10 0.52 4.31 0.70
C HIS A 10 1.42 5.54 0.90
N ARG A 11 0.98 6.73 0.48
CA ARG A 11 1.71 7.98 0.70
C ARG A 11 1.91 8.26 2.19
N LYS A 12 0.85 8.12 3.01
CA LYS A 12 0.93 8.27 4.48
C LYS A 12 1.83 7.22 5.14
N LEU A 13 1.91 6.02 4.56
CA LEU A 13 2.78 4.94 5.03
C LEU A 13 4.23 5.03 4.50
N GLY A 14 4.60 6.09 3.76
CA GLY A 14 5.94 6.20 3.16
C GLY A 14 6.24 5.17 2.06
N LEU A 15 5.19 4.53 1.50
CA LEU A 15 5.30 3.48 0.50
C LEU A 15 5.29 4.06 -0.90
N SER A 16 6.44 4.02 -1.58
CA SER A 16 6.50 4.19 -3.03
C SER A 16 5.89 3.00 -3.76
N ALA A 17 5.55 3.16 -5.04
CA ALA A 17 4.99 2.07 -5.85
C ALA A 17 5.88 0.81 -5.84
N SER A 18 7.20 0.99 -5.87
CA SER A 18 8.17 -0.12 -5.82
C SER A 18 8.25 -0.78 -4.45
N ARG A 19 8.11 -0.01 -3.35
CA ARG A 19 8.04 -0.58 -1.99
C ARG A 19 6.74 -1.34 -1.77
N ALA A 20 5.61 -0.75 -2.18
CA ALA A 20 4.32 -1.41 -2.17
C ALA A 20 4.34 -2.72 -2.98
N ALA A 21 4.95 -2.71 -4.17
CA ALA A 21 5.03 -3.91 -5.00
C ALA A 21 5.77 -5.07 -4.29
N ARG A 22 6.86 -4.77 -3.58
CA ARG A 22 7.57 -5.77 -2.76
C ARG A 22 6.74 -6.25 -1.58
N LEU A 23 6.08 -5.34 -0.87
CA LEU A 23 5.22 -5.65 0.27
C LEU A 23 4.07 -6.60 -0.12
N PHE A 24 3.40 -6.34 -1.24
CA PHE A 24 2.29 -7.17 -1.73
C PHE A 24 2.75 -8.34 -2.63
N MET A 25 4.06 -8.54 -2.78
CA MET A 25 4.65 -9.59 -3.62
C MET A 25 4.10 -9.61 -5.05
N VAL A 26 3.95 -8.43 -5.66
CA VAL A 26 3.51 -8.29 -7.06
C VAL A 26 4.65 -7.89 -7.99
N SER A 27 4.43 -8.16 -9.28
CA SER A 27 5.46 -8.11 -10.33
C SER A 27 6.26 -6.83 -10.40
N SER A 28 5.63 -5.66 -10.20
CA SER A 28 6.33 -4.37 -10.26
C SER A 28 5.48 -3.24 -9.71
N GLY A 29 6.12 -2.08 -9.50
CA GLY A 29 5.42 -0.84 -9.19
C GLY A 29 4.43 -0.39 -10.28
N ARG A 30 4.55 -0.88 -11.53
CA ARG A 30 3.56 -0.60 -12.58
C ARG A 30 2.19 -1.20 -12.21
N THR A 31 2.17 -2.40 -11.65
CA THR A 31 0.94 -3.06 -11.17
C THR A 31 0.28 -2.22 -10.08
N VAL A 32 1.06 -1.70 -9.14
CA VAL A 32 0.57 -0.82 -8.07
C VAL A 32 0.00 0.49 -8.62
N ARG A 33 0.69 1.13 -9.58
CA ARG A 33 0.19 2.38 -10.19
C ARG A 33 -1.13 2.20 -10.94
N ARG A 34 -1.35 1.03 -11.55
CA ARG A 34 -2.64 0.70 -12.19
C ARG A 34 -3.78 0.61 -11.19
N TRP A 35 -3.51 0.14 -9.98
CA TRP A 35 -4.48 0.17 -8.89
C TRP A 35 -4.72 1.61 -8.43
N TRP A 36 -3.65 2.38 -8.21
CA TRP A 36 -3.75 3.78 -7.77
C TRP A 36 -4.53 4.66 -8.75
N SER A 37 -4.35 4.47 -10.05
CA SER A 37 -5.08 5.25 -11.07
C SER A 37 -6.50 4.77 -11.34
N GLY A 38 -6.93 3.65 -10.74
CA GLY A 38 -8.19 3.01 -11.07
C GLY A 38 -8.23 2.31 -12.43
N GLU A 39 -7.10 2.20 -13.15
CA GLU A 39 -7.00 1.38 -14.38
C GLU A 39 -7.31 -0.09 -14.10
N ARG A 40 -7.06 -0.56 -12.87
CA ARG A 40 -7.44 -1.88 -12.38
C ARG A 40 -8.00 -1.79 -10.97
N ASP A 41 -8.97 -2.67 -10.69
CA ASP A 41 -9.49 -2.84 -9.34
C ASP A 41 -8.41 -3.26 -8.35
N VAL A 42 -8.56 -2.79 -7.11
CA VAL A 42 -7.67 -3.14 -6.00
C VAL A 42 -8.03 -4.55 -5.50
N PRO A 43 -7.09 -5.51 -5.48
CA PRO A 43 -7.35 -6.84 -4.94
C PRO A 43 -7.73 -6.79 -3.45
N GLY A 44 -8.71 -7.59 -3.03
CA GLY A 44 -9.15 -7.66 -1.63
C GLY A 44 -8.02 -7.81 -0.59
N PRO A 45 -7.03 -8.70 -0.79
CA PRO A 45 -5.90 -8.83 0.13
C PRO A 45 -5.06 -7.55 0.26
N VAL A 46 -4.92 -6.78 -0.82
CA VAL A 46 -4.23 -5.48 -0.79
C VAL A 46 -5.02 -4.49 0.08
N ILE A 47 -6.35 -4.46 -0.06
CA ILE A 47 -7.22 -3.59 0.77
C ILE A 47 -7.08 -3.95 2.25
N VAL A 48 -7.17 -5.24 2.59
CA VAL A 48 -7.09 -5.72 3.98
C VAL A 48 -5.73 -5.38 4.59
N LEU A 49 -4.64 -5.67 3.89
CA LEU A 49 -3.29 -5.42 4.41
C LEU A 49 -2.99 -3.92 4.52
N THR A 50 -3.42 -3.09 3.56
CA THR A 50 -3.27 -1.64 3.67
C THR A 50 -4.02 -1.09 4.87
N ARG A 51 -5.26 -1.53 5.12
CA ARG A 51 -6.02 -1.12 6.32
C ARG A 51 -5.31 -1.53 7.60
N ALA A 52 -4.86 -2.78 7.68
CA ALA A 52 -4.11 -3.27 8.84
C ALA A 52 -2.82 -2.46 9.10
N LEU A 53 -2.11 -2.08 8.04
CA LEU A 53 -0.91 -1.23 8.14
C LEU A 53 -1.24 0.20 8.57
N VAL A 54 -2.38 0.77 8.17
CA VAL A 54 -2.81 2.10 8.63
C VAL A 54 -3.20 2.05 10.12
N GLU A 55 -3.94 1.03 10.53
CA GLU A 55 -4.57 0.97 11.85
C GLU A 55 -3.65 0.40 12.95
N SER A 56 -2.69 -0.46 12.60
CA SER A 56 -1.90 -1.20 13.58
C SER A 56 -0.39 -0.92 13.52
N PRO A 57 0.19 -0.28 14.55
CA PRO A 57 1.65 -0.17 14.71
C PRO A 57 2.35 -1.55 14.73
N SER A 58 1.70 -2.58 15.28
CA SER A 58 2.25 -3.93 15.34
C SER A 58 2.38 -4.56 13.96
N VAL A 59 1.40 -4.36 13.09
CA VAL A 59 1.46 -4.82 11.69
C VAL A 59 2.54 -4.06 10.93
N ARG A 60 2.63 -2.74 11.12
CA ARG A 60 3.73 -1.94 10.55
C ARG A 60 5.10 -2.47 10.96
N ARG A 61 5.30 -2.74 12.26
CA ARG A 61 6.55 -3.29 12.79
C ARG A 61 6.85 -4.68 12.19
N PHE A 62 5.85 -5.54 12.10
CA PHE A 62 6.01 -6.88 11.51
C PHE A 62 6.50 -6.81 10.06
N PHE A 63 5.96 -5.88 9.27
CA PHE A 63 6.34 -5.70 7.86
C PHE A 63 7.50 -4.71 7.66
N GLY A 64 8.11 -4.18 8.72
CA GLY A 64 9.19 -3.19 8.63
C GLY A 64 8.79 -1.87 7.96
N VAL A 65 7.52 -1.47 8.05
CA VAL A 65 7.01 -0.20 7.51
C VAL A 65 7.18 0.88 8.58
N THR A 66 7.97 1.91 8.30
CA THR A 66 8.13 3.10 9.13
C THR A 66 7.33 4.25 8.54
N ILE A 67 6.63 5.00 9.40
CA ILE A 67 5.98 6.26 9.01
C ILE A 67 7.02 7.34 9.30
N ASP A 68 7.46 8.05 8.26
CA ASP A 68 8.26 9.26 8.45
C ASP A 68 7.30 10.35 8.97
N GLU A 69 7.41 10.70 10.25
CA GLU A 69 6.79 11.89 10.81
C GLU A 69 7.55 13.10 10.26
N GLY A 70 7.16 13.54 9.06
CA GLY A 70 7.63 14.79 8.46
C GLY A 70 7.03 16.01 9.15
#